data_AF-A0A1I4WS58-F1
#
_entry.id   AF-A0A1I4WS58-F1
#
_cell.length_a   1.000
_cell.length_b   1.000
_cell.length_c   1.000
_cell.angle_alpha   90.00
_cell.angle_beta   90.00
_cell.angle_gamma   90.00
#
_symmetry.space_group_name_H-M   'P 1'
#
loop_
_entity.id
_entity.type
_entity.pdbx_description
1 polymer ?
#
loop_
_entity_poly.entity_id
_entity_poly.type
_entity_poly.pdbx_seq_one_letter_code
_entity_poly.pdbx_strand_id
1 'polypeptide(L)'
;MKNVIFILFFFSCKAQEQTFPLKTYAENIPINSYFKDLNDDLNFYTGTWTASFHDKTIILKIVKQIKQPIEFFNKNYYRDQLFVRYEVKKSGMILESTLDKNFTNDSKLSVKSAYPDENGNKVTLLFSGGNCSVGIGTIVFKKINDTQFYWGYYPGTTTSNDITCPPDRDYNIYLPETENLVFTKQ
;
A
#
# COMPACT_ATOMS: atom_id res chain seq x y z
N MET A 1 41.98 -52.91 8.68
CA MET A 1 42.27 -51.48 8.48
C MET A 1 40.95 -50.78 8.17
N LYS A 2 40.38 -50.05 9.14
CA LYS A 2 39.07 -49.39 8.99
C LYS A 2 39.28 -48.02 8.36
N ASN A 3 38.84 -47.85 7.11
CA ASN A 3 38.79 -46.54 6.46
C ASN A 3 37.61 -45.76 7.04
N VAL A 4 37.90 -44.74 7.85
CA VAL A 4 36.91 -43.74 8.28
C VAL A 4 36.84 -42.68 7.17
N ILE A 5 35.76 -42.71 6.39
CA ILE A 5 35.46 -41.67 5.40
C ILE A 5 34.79 -40.52 6.15
N PHE A 6 35.47 -39.38 6.27
CA PHE A 6 34.94 -38.16 6.85
C PHE A 6 34.35 -37.30 5.72
N ILE A 7 33.05 -37.42 5.46
CA ILE A 7 32.35 -36.53 4.53
C ILE A 7 32.09 -35.22 5.25
N LEU A 8 32.90 -34.20 4.96
CA LEU A 8 32.60 -32.81 5.30
C LEU A 8 31.52 -32.30 4.32
N PHE A 9 30.26 -32.29 4.78
CA PHE A 9 29.21 -31.51 4.15
C PHE A 9 29.51 -30.02 4.34
N PHE A 10 30.04 -29.38 3.30
CA PHE A 10 30.04 -27.92 3.21
C PHE A 10 28.59 -27.46 3.01
N PHE A 11 27.86 -27.27 4.11
CA PHE A 11 26.66 -26.45 4.08
C PHE A 11 27.10 -25.04 3.71
N SER A 12 26.96 -24.68 2.43
CA SER A 12 26.94 -23.27 2.03
C SER A 12 25.78 -22.62 2.76
N CYS A 13 26.08 -21.99 3.91
CA CYS A 13 25.14 -21.17 4.64
C CYS A 13 24.89 -19.91 3.79
N LYS A 14 24.03 -20.03 2.78
CA LYS A 14 23.32 -18.85 2.29
C LYS A 14 22.49 -18.40 3.48
N ALA A 15 22.79 -17.24 4.05
CA ALA A 15 21.94 -16.63 5.06
C ALA A 15 20.49 -16.70 4.53
N GLN A 16 19.71 -17.61 5.09
CA GLN A 16 18.41 -17.95 4.55
C GLN A 16 17.50 -16.77 4.90
N GLU A 17 16.94 -16.15 3.87
CA GLU A 17 15.99 -15.05 4.04
C GLU A 17 14.84 -15.53 4.94
N GLN A 18 14.72 -14.91 6.12
CA GLN A 18 13.72 -15.30 7.09
C GLN A 18 12.37 -14.74 6.65
N THR A 19 11.38 -15.61 6.54
CA THR A 19 10.00 -15.23 6.20
C THR A 19 9.17 -15.14 7.47
N PHE A 20 8.49 -14.01 7.66
CA PHE A 20 7.61 -13.73 8.78
C PHE A 20 6.18 -13.44 8.28
N PRO A 21 5.15 -13.72 9.09
CA PRO A 21 3.80 -13.24 8.80
C PRO A 21 3.77 -11.71 8.60
N LEU A 22 2.94 -11.22 7.68
CA LEU A 22 2.83 -9.80 7.33
C LEU A 22 2.56 -8.88 8.55
N LYS A 23 1.91 -9.40 9.58
CA LYS A 23 1.54 -8.70 10.83
C LYS A 23 2.66 -8.59 11.85
N THR A 24 3.85 -9.13 11.55
CA THR A 24 4.96 -9.20 12.51
C THR A 24 5.56 -7.81 12.73
N TYR A 25 5.78 -7.43 13.98
CA TYR A 25 6.40 -6.16 14.35
C TYR A 25 7.89 -6.15 13.99
N ALA A 26 8.37 -5.12 13.30
CA ALA A 26 9.68 -5.13 12.65
C ALA A 26 10.88 -4.84 13.58
N GLU A 27 10.66 -4.39 14.81
CA GLU A 27 11.72 -3.85 15.70
C GLU A 27 12.90 -4.82 15.91
N ASN A 28 12.57 -6.09 16.20
CA ASN A 28 13.54 -7.14 16.52
C ASN A 28 13.74 -8.14 15.38
N ILE A 29 13.36 -7.78 14.17
CA ILE A 29 13.46 -8.65 12.99
C ILE A 29 14.81 -8.46 12.32
N PRO A 30 15.49 -9.56 11.91
CA PRO A 30 16.73 -9.47 11.15
C PRO A 30 16.56 -8.67 9.86
N ILE A 31 17.57 -7.88 9.50
CA ILE A 31 17.59 -7.15 8.22
C ILE A 31 17.43 -8.12 7.04
N ASN A 32 16.89 -7.61 5.93
CA ASN A 32 16.57 -8.36 4.71
C ASN A 32 15.53 -9.48 4.88
N SER A 33 14.82 -9.55 6.02
CA SER A 33 13.71 -10.47 6.19
C SER A 33 12.51 -10.10 5.32
N TYR A 34 11.62 -11.07 5.11
CA TYR A 34 10.45 -10.94 4.25
C TYR A 34 9.13 -11.11 5.02
N PHE A 35 8.33 -10.05 5.06
CA PHE A 35 6.98 -10.04 5.62
C PHE A 35 5.96 -10.50 4.56
N LYS A 36 5.54 -11.76 4.64
CA LYS A 36 4.69 -12.42 3.65
C LYS A 36 3.23 -12.45 4.10
N ASP A 37 2.30 -12.23 3.17
CA ASP A 37 0.87 -12.42 3.41
C ASP A 37 0.53 -13.91 3.36
N LEU A 38 0.72 -14.60 4.49
CA LEU A 38 0.57 -16.05 4.60
C LEU A 38 -0.89 -16.52 4.63
N ASN A 39 -1.82 -15.65 5.04
CA ASN A 39 -3.23 -15.97 5.21
C ASN A 39 -4.11 -15.40 4.08
N ASP A 40 -3.47 -14.84 3.04
CA ASP A 40 -4.17 -14.22 1.92
C ASP A 40 -5.12 -13.06 2.33
N ASP A 41 -4.80 -12.38 3.43
CA ASP A 41 -5.59 -11.28 3.99
C ASP A 41 -5.71 -10.12 2.97
N LEU A 42 -4.72 -9.95 2.09
CA LEU A 42 -4.72 -8.90 1.07
C LEU A 42 -5.53 -9.26 -0.18
N ASN A 43 -5.76 -10.55 -0.46
CA ASN A 43 -6.34 -11.00 -1.73
C ASN A 43 -7.76 -10.47 -1.94
N PHE A 44 -8.53 -10.35 -0.86
CA PHE A 44 -9.88 -9.79 -0.87
C PHE A 44 -9.94 -8.43 -1.59
N TYR A 45 -9.01 -7.53 -1.29
CA TYR A 45 -8.99 -6.16 -1.80
C TYR A 45 -8.53 -6.05 -3.26
N THR A 46 -7.97 -7.11 -3.84
CA THR A 46 -7.49 -7.06 -5.23
C THR A 46 -8.65 -6.99 -6.23
N GLY A 47 -8.46 -6.26 -7.33
CA GLY A 47 -9.46 -6.08 -8.39
C GLY A 47 -9.82 -4.62 -8.66
N THR A 48 -10.93 -4.43 -9.37
CA THR A 48 -11.47 -3.10 -9.68
C THR A 48 -12.65 -2.80 -8.77
N TRP A 49 -12.65 -1.61 -8.18
CA TRP A 49 -13.66 -1.18 -7.22
C TRP A 49 -14.18 0.20 -7.58
N THR A 50 -15.45 0.44 -7.29
CA THR A 50 -16.09 1.72 -7.58
C THR A 50 -16.89 2.24 -6.40
N ALA A 51 -16.90 3.56 -6.25
CA ALA A 51 -17.78 4.28 -5.34
C ALA A 51 -18.23 5.60 -5.98
N SER A 52 -19.29 6.18 -5.43
CA SER A 52 -19.75 7.52 -5.75
C SER A 52 -19.72 8.40 -4.51
N PHE A 53 -19.18 9.61 -4.64
CA PHE A 53 -19.08 10.57 -3.54
C PHE A 53 -19.20 11.99 -4.08
N HIS A 54 -20.20 12.75 -3.59
CA HIS A 54 -20.47 14.14 -3.98
C HIS A 54 -20.31 14.39 -5.49
N ASP A 55 -21.16 13.78 -6.33
CA ASP A 55 -21.13 13.84 -7.81
C ASP A 55 -19.90 13.29 -8.55
N LYS A 56 -18.92 12.77 -7.79
CA LYS A 56 -17.75 12.11 -8.35
C LYS A 56 -17.93 10.60 -8.39
N THR A 57 -17.39 9.98 -9.43
CA THR A 57 -17.17 8.54 -9.51
C THR A 57 -15.70 8.27 -9.26
N ILE A 58 -15.43 7.34 -8.34
CA ILE A 58 -14.07 6.93 -7.98
C ILE A 58 -13.91 5.48 -8.39
N ILE A 59 -12.86 5.22 -9.16
CA ILE A 59 -12.47 3.88 -9.59
C ILE A 59 -11.12 3.58 -8.94
N LEU A 60 -11.01 2.43 -8.28
CA LEU A 60 -9.75 1.90 -7.76
C LEU A 60 -9.37 0.65 -8.56
N LYS A 61 -8.10 0.54 -8.96
CA LYS A 61 -7.49 -0.70 -9.44
C LYS A 61 -6.42 -1.12 -8.44
N ILE A 62 -6.70 -2.20 -7.73
CA ILE A 62 -5.90 -2.67 -6.61
C ILE A 62 -5.20 -3.96 -7.02
N VAL A 63 -3.87 -3.98 -6.88
CA VAL A 63 -3.05 -5.16 -7.13
C VAL A 63 -2.24 -5.53 -5.90
N LYS A 64 -2.03 -6.83 -5.69
CA LYS A 64 -1.06 -7.33 -4.69
C LYS A 64 0.31 -7.38 -5.34
N GLN A 65 1.25 -6.62 -4.79
CA GLN A 65 2.66 -6.68 -5.15
C GLN A 65 3.38 -7.61 -4.18
N ILE A 66 4.15 -8.53 -4.74
CA ILE A 66 4.88 -9.53 -3.97
C ILE A 66 6.29 -9.05 -3.67
N LYS A 67 6.77 -9.29 -2.44
CA LYS A 67 8.16 -9.10 -2.02
C LYS A 67 8.75 -7.73 -2.43
N GLN A 68 8.02 -6.67 -2.17
CA GLN A 68 8.45 -5.30 -2.43
C GLN A 68 9.47 -4.82 -1.40
N PRO A 69 10.55 -4.15 -1.82
CA PRO A 69 11.52 -3.59 -0.89
C PRO A 69 10.88 -2.47 -0.06
N ILE A 70 11.18 -2.46 1.22
CA ILE A 70 10.75 -1.43 2.17
C ILE A 70 11.88 -1.11 3.14
N GLU A 71 11.82 0.08 3.71
CA GLU A 71 12.74 0.52 4.74
C GLU A 71 11.97 0.92 6.00
N PHE A 72 12.39 0.36 7.15
CA PHE A 72 11.88 0.72 8.47
C PHE A 72 13.04 0.89 9.43
N PHE A 73 13.07 2.01 10.17
CA PHE A 73 14.14 2.29 11.14
C PHE A 73 15.55 2.14 10.54
N ASN A 74 15.76 2.64 9.32
CA ASN A 74 17.01 2.55 8.56
C ASN A 74 17.47 1.10 8.28
N LYS A 75 16.54 0.14 8.29
CA LYS A 75 16.77 -1.27 7.96
C LYS A 75 15.95 -1.66 6.74
N ASN A 76 16.57 -2.39 5.83
CA ASN A 76 15.93 -2.89 4.62
C ASN A 76 15.20 -4.21 4.90
N TYR A 77 14.00 -4.35 4.34
CA TYR A 77 13.19 -5.56 4.38
C TYR A 77 12.46 -5.74 3.05
N TYR A 78 11.70 -6.83 2.95
CA TYR A 78 10.74 -7.06 1.88
C TYR A 78 9.34 -7.28 2.46
N ARG A 79 8.29 -6.90 1.73
CA ARG A 79 6.91 -7.29 2.09
C ARG A 79 6.00 -7.53 0.91
N ASP A 80 4.98 -8.33 1.14
CA ASP A 80 3.76 -8.26 0.32
C ASP A 80 2.96 -7.00 0.67
N GLN A 81 2.43 -6.33 -0.34
CA GLN A 81 1.61 -5.13 -0.14
C GLN A 81 0.56 -4.96 -1.22
N LEU A 82 -0.50 -4.22 -0.93
CA LEU A 82 -1.39 -3.67 -1.93
C LEU A 82 -0.79 -2.41 -2.54
N PHE A 83 -0.97 -2.27 -3.85
CA PHE A 83 -0.73 -1.05 -4.60
C PHE A 83 -2.03 -0.62 -5.26
N VAL A 84 -2.48 0.59 -4.94
CA VAL A 84 -3.75 1.12 -5.43
C VAL A 84 -3.47 2.20 -6.47
N ARG A 85 -3.99 1.99 -7.67
CA ARG A 85 -4.19 3.05 -8.66
C ARG A 85 -5.64 3.49 -8.59
N TYR A 86 -5.89 4.74 -8.95
CA TYR A 86 -7.23 5.30 -8.91
C TYR A 86 -7.48 6.28 -10.05
N GLU A 87 -8.75 6.53 -10.27
CA GLU A 87 -9.26 7.57 -11.16
C GLU A 87 -10.49 8.21 -10.52
N VAL A 88 -10.51 9.54 -10.51
CA VAL A 88 -11.64 10.34 -10.02
C VAL A 88 -12.23 11.09 -11.19
N LYS A 89 -13.52 10.90 -11.43
CA LYS A 89 -14.28 11.57 -12.48
C LYS A 89 -15.41 12.40 -11.90
N LYS A 90 -15.73 13.52 -12.54
CA LYS A 90 -16.94 14.32 -12.29
C LYS A 90 -17.64 14.56 -13.61
N SER A 91 -18.90 14.16 -13.70
CA SER A 91 -19.71 14.30 -14.93
C SER A 91 -19.02 13.79 -16.20
N GLY A 92 -18.29 12.66 -16.10
CA GLY A 92 -17.54 12.06 -17.21
C GLY A 92 -16.15 12.65 -17.48
N MET A 93 -15.82 13.82 -16.92
CA MET A 93 -14.49 14.42 -17.01
C MET A 93 -13.56 13.83 -15.95
N ILE A 94 -12.33 13.46 -16.35
CA ILE A 94 -11.29 13.00 -15.42
C ILE A 94 -10.74 14.22 -14.68
N LEU A 95 -10.81 14.19 -13.35
CA LEU A 95 -10.19 15.19 -12.48
C LEU A 95 -8.75 14.80 -12.13
N GLU A 96 -8.54 13.53 -11.79
CA GLU A 96 -7.22 12.97 -11.48
C GLU A 96 -7.20 11.48 -11.82
N SER A 97 -6.11 10.99 -12.44
CA SER A 97 -5.94 9.58 -12.74
C SER A 97 -4.48 9.15 -12.56
N THR A 98 -4.30 8.02 -11.89
CA THR A 98 -3.01 7.34 -11.70
C THR A 98 -2.95 6.00 -12.42
N LEU A 99 -3.96 5.66 -13.22
CA LEU A 99 -4.08 4.36 -13.89
C LEU A 99 -2.88 4.07 -14.79
N ASP A 100 -2.41 5.07 -15.54
CA ASP A 100 -1.28 4.96 -16.48
C ASP A 100 -0.01 5.66 -15.97
N LYS A 101 -0.01 6.11 -14.71
CA LYS A 101 1.15 6.81 -14.12
C LYS A 101 2.31 5.84 -13.91
N ASN A 102 3.51 6.26 -14.33
CA ASN A 102 4.76 5.58 -14.03
C ASN A 102 5.28 6.03 -12.66
N PHE A 103 5.46 5.06 -11.75
CA PHE A 103 5.90 5.30 -10.38
C PHE A 103 7.38 4.97 -10.12
N THR A 104 8.17 4.66 -11.16
CA THR A 104 9.59 4.26 -11.01
C THR A 104 10.44 5.36 -10.39
N ASN A 105 10.26 6.61 -10.82
CA ASN A 105 11.03 7.77 -10.35
C ASN A 105 10.15 8.85 -9.71
N ASP A 106 8.86 8.58 -9.53
CA ASP A 106 7.89 9.52 -8.96
C ASP A 106 6.88 8.77 -8.09
N SER A 107 7.03 8.87 -6.78
CA SER A 107 6.14 8.24 -5.81
C SER A 107 4.91 9.10 -5.48
N LYS A 108 4.80 10.33 -6.01
CA LYS A 108 3.63 11.18 -5.79
C LYS A 108 2.37 10.45 -6.22
N LEU A 109 1.29 10.71 -5.50
CA LEU A 109 -0.01 10.07 -5.66
C LEU A 109 -0.03 8.56 -5.42
N SER A 110 1.06 7.94 -4.99
CA SER A 110 1.08 6.49 -4.74
C SER A 110 0.28 6.14 -3.49
N VAL A 111 -0.47 5.04 -3.55
CA VAL A 111 -1.21 4.49 -2.41
C VAL A 111 -0.76 3.05 -2.20
N LYS A 112 -0.18 2.77 -1.03
CA LYS A 112 0.41 1.46 -0.70
C LYS A 112 -0.04 0.99 0.68
N SER A 113 -0.38 -0.30 0.83
CA SER A 113 -0.70 -0.82 2.17
C SER A 113 0.52 -0.83 3.07
N ALA A 114 0.35 -0.40 4.32
CA ALA A 114 1.37 -0.50 5.36
C ALA A 114 1.31 -1.86 6.06
N TYR A 115 0.14 -2.20 6.62
CA TYR A 115 -0.10 -3.45 7.35
C TYR A 115 -1.62 -3.74 7.46
N PRO A 116 -2.02 -5.03 7.47
CA PRO A 116 -3.35 -5.44 7.87
C PRO A 116 -3.51 -5.40 9.40
N ASP A 117 -4.76 -5.34 9.88
CA ASP A 117 -5.09 -5.49 11.30
C ASP A 117 -4.97 -6.96 11.76
N GLU A 118 -5.12 -7.18 13.07
CA GLU A 118 -5.01 -8.52 13.67
C GLU A 118 -5.95 -9.54 13.01
N ASN A 119 -7.16 -9.12 12.66
CA ASN A 119 -8.20 -10.00 12.10
C ASN A 119 -8.18 -10.12 10.57
N GLY A 120 -7.30 -9.40 9.86
CA GLY A 120 -7.26 -9.37 8.38
C GLY A 120 -8.44 -8.63 7.73
N ASN A 121 -9.38 -8.11 8.51
CA ASN A 121 -10.59 -7.46 8.04
C ASN A 121 -10.39 -5.97 7.78
N LYS A 122 -9.27 -5.40 8.22
CA LYS A 122 -8.90 -4.01 7.96
C LYS A 122 -7.48 -3.95 7.41
N VAL A 123 -7.24 -3.08 6.44
CA VAL A 123 -5.90 -2.77 5.95
C VAL A 123 -5.68 -1.26 6.00
N THR A 124 -4.53 -0.86 6.53
CA THR A 124 -4.09 0.54 6.53
C THR A 124 -3.21 0.77 5.32
N LEU A 125 -3.45 1.84 4.58
CA LEU A 125 -2.67 2.29 3.43
C LEU A 125 -2.17 3.71 3.65
N LEU A 126 -1.05 4.02 3.02
CA LEU A 126 -0.45 5.35 3.02
C LEU A 126 -0.59 5.94 1.63
N PHE A 127 -1.18 7.13 1.55
CA PHE A 127 -1.17 7.96 0.37
C PHE A 127 0.01 8.92 0.45
N SER A 128 0.86 8.95 -0.58
CA SER A 128 2.04 9.83 -0.63
C SER A 128 1.71 11.31 -0.87
N GLY A 129 0.45 11.63 -1.14
CA GLY A 129 0.02 12.99 -1.47
C GLY A 129 0.34 13.38 -2.92
N GLY A 130 -0.26 14.49 -3.35
CA GLY A 130 -0.06 15.08 -4.68
C GLY A 130 1.16 15.98 -4.76
N ASN A 131 1.02 17.10 -5.46
CA ASN A 131 2.07 18.12 -5.49
C ASN A 131 2.31 18.62 -4.07
N CYS A 132 3.58 18.73 -3.68
CA CYS A 132 3.98 19.18 -2.34
C CYS A 132 3.32 18.36 -1.21
N SER A 133 3.15 17.06 -1.47
CA SER A 133 2.57 16.10 -0.54
C SER A 133 1.13 16.41 -0.15
N VAL A 134 0.40 17.25 -0.90
CA VAL A 134 -0.99 17.59 -0.59
C VAL A 134 -1.84 16.35 -0.42
N GLY A 135 -2.53 16.25 0.71
CA GLY A 135 -3.36 15.10 1.06
C GLY A 135 -2.57 13.89 1.57
N ILE A 136 -1.23 13.93 1.67
CA ILE A 136 -0.45 12.85 2.28
C ILE A 136 -1.11 12.39 3.57
N GLY A 137 -1.38 11.10 3.71
CA GLY A 137 -2.28 10.68 4.77
C GLY A 137 -2.55 9.19 4.77
N THR A 138 -3.48 8.83 5.65
CA THR A 138 -3.83 7.43 5.89
C THR A 138 -5.16 7.12 5.23
N ILE A 139 -5.21 6.01 4.50
CA ILE A 139 -6.43 5.42 3.97
C ILE A 139 -6.65 4.09 4.70
N VAL A 140 -7.89 3.76 5.01
CA VAL A 140 -8.29 2.53 5.67
C VAL A 140 -9.30 1.81 4.78
N PHE A 141 -9.04 0.55 4.44
CA PHE A 141 -10.08 -0.35 3.94
C PHE A 141 -10.55 -1.25 5.07
N LYS A 142 -11.85 -1.46 5.19
CA LYS A 142 -12.45 -2.42 6.14
C LYS A 142 -13.47 -3.29 5.41
N LYS A 143 -13.23 -4.60 5.33
CA LYS A 143 -14.13 -5.58 4.72
C LYS A 143 -15.53 -5.50 5.35
N ILE A 144 -16.56 -5.51 4.49
CA ILE A 144 -17.96 -5.59 4.88
C ILE A 144 -18.49 -7.00 4.58
N ASN A 145 -18.33 -7.41 3.32
CA ASN A 145 -18.70 -8.72 2.78
C ASN A 145 -17.75 -9.04 1.61
N ASP A 146 -18.04 -10.08 0.83
CA ASP A 146 -17.15 -10.56 -0.24
C ASP A 146 -17.03 -9.64 -1.46
N THR A 147 -17.88 -8.61 -1.57
CA THR A 147 -17.89 -7.67 -2.70
C THR A 147 -17.83 -6.20 -2.29
N GLN A 148 -17.72 -5.91 -0.99
CA GLN A 148 -17.78 -4.54 -0.47
C GLN A 148 -16.81 -4.30 0.68
N PHE A 149 -16.22 -3.11 0.70
CA PHE A 149 -15.45 -2.61 1.83
C PHE A 149 -15.75 -1.14 2.11
N TYR A 150 -15.57 -0.73 3.37
CA TYR A 150 -15.56 0.67 3.77
C TYR A 150 -14.21 1.31 3.48
N TRP A 151 -14.25 2.48 2.87
CA TRP A 151 -13.17 3.43 2.73
C TRP A 151 -13.24 4.46 3.84
N GLY A 152 -12.10 4.73 4.47
CA GLY A 152 -11.87 5.91 5.30
C GLY A 152 -10.60 6.60 4.86
N TYR A 153 -10.62 7.93 4.69
CA TYR A 153 -9.43 8.69 4.33
C TYR A 153 -9.24 9.87 5.26
N TYR A 154 -8.04 9.91 5.84
CA TYR A 154 -7.58 10.86 6.84
C TYR A 154 -6.35 11.55 6.26
N PRO A 155 -6.53 12.59 5.41
CA PRO A 155 -5.41 13.38 4.94
C PRO A 155 -4.72 14.02 6.15
N GLY A 156 -3.40 13.96 6.17
CA GLY A 156 -2.58 14.74 7.07
C GLY A 156 -2.74 16.22 6.76
N THR A 157 -2.51 17.06 7.77
CA THR A 157 -2.48 18.51 7.58
C THR A 157 -1.23 18.88 6.77
N THR A 158 -1.33 18.97 5.45
CA THR A 158 -0.36 19.76 4.68
C THR A 158 -0.88 21.17 4.64
N THR A 159 -0.47 21.97 5.63
CA THR A 159 -0.63 23.42 5.61
C THR A 159 -0.19 23.94 4.24
N SER A 160 -1.04 24.72 3.61
CA SER A 160 -0.83 25.49 2.37
C SER A 160 0.35 26.49 2.43
N ASN A 161 1.23 26.36 3.41
CA ASN A 161 2.31 27.30 3.75
C ASN A 161 3.70 26.68 3.55
N ASP A 162 3.85 25.75 2.62
CA ASP A 162 5.19 25.42 2.16
C ASP A 162 5.66 26.54 1.23
N ILE A 163 6.44 27.48 1.76
CA ILE A 163 7.06 28.61 1.03
C ILE A 163 7.87 28.10 -0.18
N THR A 164 8.22 26.82 -0.22
CA THR A 164 8.96 26.18 -1.31
C THR A 164 8.07 25.56 -2.39
N CYS A 165 6.75 25.51 -2.21
CA CYS A 165 5.84 24.98 -3.22
C CYS A 165 5.39 26.07 -4.21
N PRO A 166 5.62 25.90 -5.53
CA PRO A 166 5.25 26.91 -6.52
C PRO A 166 3.72 27.15 -6.61
N PRO A 167 3.24 28.40 -6.66
CA PRO A 167 1.81 28.72 -6.63
C PRO A 167 1.02 28.25 -7.86
N ASP A 168 1.71 27.87 -8.94
CA ASP A 168 1.14 27.34 -10.18
C ASP A 168 0.80 25.83 -10.12
N ARG A 169 1.02 25.19 -8.97
CA ARG A 169 0.70 23.77 -8.77
C ARG A 169 -0.76 23.56 -8.41
N ASP A 170 -1.24 22.35 -8.69
CA ASP A 170 -2.54 21.89 -8.20
C ASP A 170 -2.41 21.39 -6.76
N TYR A 171 -3.21 21.98 -5.86
CA TYR A 171 -3.29 21.70 -4.43
C TYR A 171 -4.63 21.08 -4.03
N ASN A 172 -5.42 20.60 -4.98
CA ASN A 172 -6.67 19.94 -4.68
C ASN A 172 -6.45 18.48 -4.26
N ILE A 173 -7.25 18.04 -3.29
CA ILE A 173 -7.40 16.63 -2.97
C ILE A 173 -8.64 16.12 -3.71
N TYR A 174 -8.44 15.20 -4.65
CA TYR A 174 -9.55 14.66 -5.43
C TYR A 174 -10.16 13.39 -4.83
N LEU A 175 -9.39 12.63 -4.05
CA LEU A 175 -9.85 11.45 -3.34
C LEU A 175 -10.94 11.80 -2.29
N PRO A 176 -11.89 10.88 -1.99
CA PRO A 176 -12.96 11.15 -1.03
C PRO A 176 -12.45 11.28 0.41
N GLU A 177 -12.41 12.49 0.94
CA GLU A 177 -12.11 12.79 2.34
C GLU A 177 -13.34 12.51 3.22
N THR A 178 -13.55 11.23 3.52
CA THR A 178 -14.71 10.77 4.26
C THR A 178 -14.45 9.41 4.92
N GLU A 179 -15.32 9.04 5.84
CA GLU A 179 -15.36 7.72 6.47
C GLU A 179 -16.59 6.93 6.01
N ASN A 180 -16.47 5.60 6.07
CA ASN A 180 -17.56 4.66 5.78
C ASN A 180 -18.13 4.77 4.34
N LEU A 181 -17.37 5.31 3.39
CA LEU A 181 -17.73 5.27 1.98
C LEU A 181 -17.63 3.83 1.46
N VAL A 182 -18.70 3.32 0.87
CA VAL A 182 -18.74 1.93 0.40
C VAL A 182 -18.17 1.83 -1.01
N PHE A 183 -17.08 1.07 -1.16
CA PHE A 183 -16.61 0.61 -2.46
C PHE A 183 -17.19 -0.76 -2.75
N THR A 184 -17.66 -0.95 -3.99
CA THR A 184 -18.19 -2.22 -4.48
C THR A 184 -17.32 -2.74 -5.61
N LYS A 185 -17.08 -4.05 -5.61
CA LYS A 185 -16.29 -4.75 -6.63
C LYS A 185 -17.04 -4.74 -7.96
N GLN A 186 -16.31 -4.51 -9.07
CA GLN A 186 -16.84 -4.59 -10.43
C GLN A 186 -16.66 -5.99 -11.02
#